data_AF-A0A521TCH2-F1
#
_entry.id   AF-A0A521TCH2-F1
#
_cell.length_a   1.000
_cell.length_b   1.000
_cell.length_c   1.000
_cell.angle_alpha   90.00
_cell.angle_beta   90.00
_cell.angle_gamma   90.00
#
_symmetry.space_group_name_H-M   'P 1'
#
loop_
_entity.id
_entity.type
_entity.pdbx_description
1 polymer ?
#
loop_
_entity_poly.entity_id
_entity_poly.type
_entity_poly.pdbx_seq_one_letter_code
_entity_poly.pdbx_strand_id
1 'polypeptide(L)'
;MSERTAPALAKLDELLPILRSLPAGRDTERILEEGDALRRAVAAFHMEAIRFRMHNVDRLLKLGDNTFPPIARQVFEELRAALEAAGFHTRSREAP
;
A
#
# COMPACT_ATOMS: atom_id res chain seq x y z
N MET A 1 -10.72 -5.38 -15.34
CA MET A 1 -10.38 -4.96 -13.97
C MET A 1 -11.68 -4.78 -13.21
N SER A 2 -11.81 -5.34 -12.01
CA SER A 2 -13.02 -5.14 -11.19
C SER A 2 -13.18 -3.67 -10.84
N GLU A 3 -14.35 -3.08 -11.13
CA GLU A 3 -14.68 -1.68 -10.78
C GLU A 3 -14.46 -1.38 -9.28
N ARG A 4 -14.56 -2.43 -8.45
CA ARG A 4 -14.37 -2.36 -6.99
C ARG A 4 -12.95 -2.01 -6.56
N THR A 5 -11.90 -2.43 -7.28
CA THR A 5 -10.50 -2.17 -6.89
C THR A 5 -9.91 -0.93 -7.56
N ALA A 6 -10.65 -0.28 -8.47
CA ALA A 6 -10.20 0.93 -9.15
C ALA A 6 -9.79 2.07 -8.19
N PRO A 7 -10.53 2.34 -7.08
CA PRO A 7 -10.11 3.36 -6.12
C PRO A 7 -8.79 3.03 -5.42
N ALA A 8 -8.56 1.75 -5.10
CA ALA A 8 -7.30 1.29 -4.50
C ALA A 8 -6.13 1.40 -5.49
N LEU A 9 -6.35 1.06 -6.76
CA LEU A 9 -5.33 1.24 -7.81
C LEU A 9 -4.98 2.71 -8.03
N ALA A 10 -5.97 3.61 -7.99
CA ALA A 10 -5.72 5.05 -8.07
C ALA A 10 -4.84 5.54 -6.91
N LYS A 11 -5.08 5.08 -5.68
CA LYS A 11 -4.24 5.43 -4.53
C LYS A 11 -2.81 4.89 -4.64
N LEU A 12 -2.62 3.74 -5.27
CA LEU A 12 -1.29 3.24 -5.60
C LEU A 12 -0.60 4.07 -6.68
N ASP A 13 -1.35 4.58 -7.67
CA ASP A 13 -0.85 5.52 -8.68
C ASP A 13 -0.47 6.89 -8.09
N GLU A 14 -1.08 7.28 -6.96
CA GLU A 14 -0.67 8.46 -6.19
C GLU A 14 0.56 8.17 -5.29
N LEU A 15 0.60 7.01 -4.63
CA LEU A 15 1.64 6.66 -3.67
C LEU A 15 3.00 6.41 -4.33
N LEU A 16 3.03 5.67 -5.45
CA LEU A 16 4.30 5.25 -6.08
C LEU A 16 5.14 6.45 -6.57
N PRO A 17 4.60 7.49 -7.22
CA PRO A 17 5.35 8.68 -7.57
C PRO A 17 5.95 9.41 -6.36
N ILE A 18 5.22 9.49 -5.24
CA ILE A 18 5.72 10.10 -4.00
C ILE A 18 6.96 9.35 -3.53
N LEU A 19 6.88 8.01 -3.45
CA LEU A 19 7.99 7.17 -3.02
C LEU A 19 9.18 7.23 -3.99
N ARG A 20 8.94 7.33 -5.31
CA ARG A 20 9.98 7.45 -6.35
C ARG A 20 10.70 8.79 -6.33
N SER A 21 10.08 9.83 -5.77
CA SER A 21 10.69 11.16 -5.65
C SER A 21 11.69 11.28 -4.48
N LEU A 22 11.74 10.27 -3.61
CA LEU A 22 12.64 10.25 -2.46
C LEU A 22 14.09 9.95 -2.90
N PRO A 23 15.09 10.37 -2.11
CA PRO A 23 16.47 9.99 -2.35
C PRO A 23 16.61 8.48 -2.49
N ALA A 24 17.40 8.07 -3.50
CA ALA A 24 17.70 6.67 -3.70
C ALA A 24 18.42 6.10 -2.47
N GLY A 25 17.95 4.95 -2.02
CA GLY A 25 18.48 4.29 -0.84
C GLY A 25 17.75 2.96 -0.62
N ARG A 26 18.37 2.09 0.16
CA ARG A 26 17.89 0.72 0.37
C ARG A 26 16.44 0.64 0.84
N ASP A 27 16.01 1.57 1.70
CA ASP A 27 14.65 1.61 2.21
C ASP A 27 13.65 2.14 1.17
N THR A 28 14.04 3.13 0.37
CA THR A 28 13.27 3.65 -0.77
C THR A 28 13.08 2.56 -1.83
N GLU A 29 14.14 1.84 -2.19
CA GLU A 29 14.06 0.73 -3.15
C GLU A 29 13.13 -0.38 -2.64
N ARG A 30 13.28 -0.76 -1.37
CA ARG A 30 12.48 -1.81 -0.76
C ARG A 30 11.00 -1.45 -0.68
N ILE A 31 10.64 -0.21 -0.32
CA ILE A 31 9.23 0.19 -0.27
C ILE A 31 8.63 0.31 -1.68
N LEU A 32 9.43 0.70 -2.68
CA LEU A 32 8.99 0.72 -4.07
C LEU A 32 8.70 -0.69 -4.60
N GLU A 33 9.57 -1.66 -4.32
CA GLU A 33 9.34 -3.06 -4.67
C GLU A 33 8.05 -3.60 -4.06
N GLU A 34 7.82 -3.35 -2.77
CA GLU A 34 6.60 -3.77 -2.08
C GLU A 34 5.36 -3.04 -2.63
N GLY A 35 5.47 -1.76 -2.97
CA GLY A 35 4.39 -0.97 -3.56
C GLY A 35 4.01 -1.43 -4.97
N ASP A 36 4.98 -1.69 -5.85
CA ASP A 36 4.75 -2.22 -7.19
C ASP A 36 4.18 -3.66 -7.12
N ALA A 37 4.65 -4.48 -6.17
CA ALA A 37 4.08 -5.80 -5.93
C ALA A 37 2.64 -5.73 -5.40
N LEU A 38 2.35 -4.77 -4.51
CA LEU A 38 0.99 -4.51 -4.01
C LEU A 38 0.06 -4.11 -5.16
N ARG A 39 0.51 -3.21 -6.06
CA ARG A 39 -0.26 -2.83 -7.25
C ARG A 39 -0.63 -4.02 -8.11
N ARG A 40 0.33 -4.91 -8.41
CA ARG A 40 0.06 -6.15 -9.15
C ARG A 40 -0.93 -7.05 -8.42
N ALA A 41 -0.79 -7.19 -7.10
CA ALA A 41 -1.70 -8.00 -6.29
C ALA A 41 -3.14 -7.46 -6.30
N VAL A 42 -3.31 -6.13 -6.19
CA VAL A 42 -4.62 -5.47 -6.27
C VAL A 42 -5.24 -5.62 -7.67
N ALA A 43 -4.43 -5.45 -8.73
CA ALA A 43 -4.89 -5.63 -10.10
C ALA A 43 -5.33 -7.08 -10.39
N ALA A 44 -4.64 -8.06 -9.80
CA ALA A 44 -4.96 -9.49 -9.91
C ALA A 44 -6.03 -9.97 -8.90
N PHE A 45 -6.53 -9.10 -8.02
CA PHE A 45 -7.45 -9.45 -6.94
C PHE A 45 -6.93 -10.59 -6.03
N HIS A 46 -5.62 -10.65 -5.80
CA HIS A 46 -5.00 -11.73 -5.04
C HIS A 46 -4.98 -11.42 -3.53
N MET A 47 -6.03 -11.84 -2.82
CA MET A 47 -6.29 -11.52 -1.40
C MET A 47 -5.06 -11.65 -0.48
N GLU A 48 -4.41 -12.83 -0.48
CA GLU A 48 -3.28 -13.10 0.42
C GLU A 48 -2.06 -12.22 0.10
N ALA A 49 -1.76 -12.05 -1.18
CA ALA A 49 -0.69 -11.17 -1.62
C ALA A 49 -0.98 -9.71 -1.22
N ILE A 50 -2.22 -9.23 -1.36
CA ILE A 50 -2.61 -7.89 -0.91
C ILE A 50 -2.38 -7.74 0.59
N ARG A 51 -2.85 -8.69 1.42
CA ARG A 51 -2.68 -8.63 2.88
C ARG A 51 -1.20 -8.60 3.28
N PHE A 52 -0.39 -9.48 2.69
CA PHE A 52 1.04 -9.57 2.97
C PHE A 52 1.77 -8.27 2.59
N ARG A 53 1.51 -7.74 1.40
CA ARG A 53 2.15 -6.51 0.91
C ARG A 53 1.69 -5.28 1.69
N MET A 54 0.40 -5.18 2.05
CA MET A 54 -0.11 -4.12 2.94
C MET A 54 0.62 -4.11 4.28
N HIS A 55 0.86 -5.28 4.89
CA HIS A 55 1.62 -5.38 6.13
C HIS A 55 3.07 -4.90 5.95
N ASN A 56 3.73 -5.31 4.87
CA ASN A 56 5.12 -4.92 4.61
C ASN A 56 5.27 -3.43 4.37
N VAL A 57 4.40 -2.82 3.55
CA VAL A 57 4.41 -1.38 3.30
C VAL A 57 4.13 -0.62 4.60
N ASP A 58 3.14 -1.04 5.39
CA ASP A 58 2.84 -0.43 6.69
C ASP A 58 4.05 -0.47 7.63
N ARG A 59 4.72 -1.62 7.70
CA ARG A 59 5.92 -1.80 8.53
C ARG A 59 7.08 -0.93 8.05
N LEU A 60 7.34 -0.86 6.74
CA LEU A 60 8.41 -0.03 6.18
C LEU A 60 8.16 1.45 6.44
N LEU A 61 6.93 1.93 6.23
CA LEU A 61 6.55 3.31 6.53
C LEU A 61 6.74 3.67 8.02
N LYS A 62 6.53 2.71 8.93
CA LYS A 62 6.75 2.91 10.38
C LYS A 62 8.24 2.84 10.77
N LEU A 63 9.02 1.99 10.13
CA LEU A 63 10.45 1.81 10.46
C LEU A 63 11.31 2.93 9.88
N GLY A 64 10.97 3.45 8.70
CA GLY A 64 11.68 4.57 8.07
C GLY A 64 11.29 5.92 8.67
N ASP A 65 11.21 6.03 9.99
CA ASP A 65 10.86 7.27 10.71
C ASP A 65 11.75 8.43 10.18
N ASN A 66 11.15 9.57 9.84
CA ASN A 66 11.75 10.71 9.11
C ASN A 66 12.23 10.48 7.66
N THR A 67 12.24 9.26 7.14
CA THR A 67 12.64 8.96 5.74
C THR A 67 11.47 9.18 4.78
N PHE A 68 10.26 8.81 5.20
CA PHE A 68 9.06 8.92 4.39
C PHE A 68 8.25 10.16 4.76
N PRO A 69 7.79 10.95 3.78
CA PRO A 69 7.04 12.15 4.07
C PRO A 69 5.65 11.79 4.62
N PRO A 70 5.04 12.61 5.50
CA PRO A 70 3.73 12.33 6.09
C PRO A 70 2.63 12.06 5.06
N ILE A 71 2.73 12.68 3.88
CA ILE A 71 1.80 12.46 2.77
C ILE A 71 1.81 11.00 2.26
N ALA A 72 2.96 10.32 2.28
CA ALA A 72 3.03 8.91 1.89
C ALA A 72 2.24 8.03 2.88
N ARG A 73 2.30 8.36 4.17
CA ARG A 73 1.50 7.67 5.20
C ARG A 73 0.01 7.94 5.00
N GLN A 74 -0.38 9.17 4.72
CA GLN A 74 -1.77 9.53 4.47
C GLN A 74 -2.35 8.77 3.26
N VAL A 75 -1.67 8.81 2.10
CA VAL A 75 -2.12 8.11 0.89
C VAL A 75 -2.20 6.60 1.12
N PHE A 76 -1.30 6.03 1.91
CA PHE A 76 -1.36 4.62 2.29
C PHE A 76 -2.55 4.26 3.19
N GLU A 77 -2.95 5.12 4.12
CA GLU A 77 -4.19 4.93 4.90
C GLU A 77 -5.43 5.04 4.01
N GLU A 78 -5.44 5.94 3.04
CA GLU A 78 -6.53 6.07 2.05
C GLU A 78 -6.62 4.83 1.14
N LEU A 79 -5.48 4.28 0.73
CA LEU A 79 -5.41 2.98 0.02
C LEU A 79 -6.05 1.87 0.87
N ARG A 80 -5.74 1.83 2.17
CA ARG A 80 -6.34 0.85 3.10
C ARG A 80 -7.86 1.00 3.15
N ALA A 81 -8.35 2.22 3.32
CA ALA A 81 -9.79 2.50 3.35
C ALA A 81 -10.49 2.11 2.03
N ALA A 82 -9.84 2.38 0.88
CA ALA A 82 -10.35 1.99 -0.43
C ALA A 82 -10.44 0.46 -0.60
N LEU A 83 -9.45 -0.28 -0.10
CA LEU A 83 -9.48 -1.74 -0.09
C LEU A 83 -10.59 -2.27 0.83
N GLU A 84 -10.77 -1.69 2.01
CA GLU A 84 -11.86 -2.07 2.93
C GLU A 84 -13.24 -1.81 2.33
N ALA A 85 -13.44 -0.66 1.67
CA ALA A 85 -14.68 -0.35 0.95
C ALA A 85 -14.94 -1.33 -0.22
N ALA A 86 -13.88 -1.86 -0.84
CA ALA A 86 -13.96 -2.89 -1.85
C ALA A 86 -14.25 -4.30 -1.29
N GLY A 87 -14.38 -4.44 0.04
CA GLY A 87 -14.65 -5.70 0.74
C GLY A 87 -13.40 -6.42 1.25
N PHE A 88 -12.23 -5.78 1.22
CA PHE A 88 -10.99 -6.35 1.73
C PHE A 88 -10.72 -5.89 3.16
N HIS A 89 -11.13 -6.70 4.13
CA HIS A 89 -10.72 -6.47 5.51
C HIS A 89 -9.22 -6.76 5.66
N THR A 90 -8.42 -5.68 5.67
CA THR A 90 -6.97 -5.76 5.87
C THR A 90 -6.60 -5.97 7.33
N ARG A 91 -7.53 -5.70 8.25
CA ARG A 91 -7.47 -6.10 9.65
C ARG A 91 -8.14 -7.46 9.84
N SER A 92 -7.44 -8.40 10.46
CA SER A 92 -8.10 -9.57 11.06
C SER A 92 -9.12 -9.04 12.05
N ARG A 93 -10.39 -9.38 11.85
CA ARG A 93 -11.42 -9.21 12.89
C ARG A 93 -10.89 -9.98 14.10
N GLU A 94 -10.46 -9.28 15.16
CA GLU A 94 -10.40 -9.94 16.47
C GLU A 94 -11.83 -10.46 16.71
N ALA A 95 -11.95 -11.78 16.77
CA ALA A 95 -13.21 -12.40 17.17
C ALA A 95 -13.49 -11.95 18.61
N PRO A 96 -14.75 -11.59 18.94
CA PRO A 96 -15.14 -11.15 20.28
C PRO A 96 -14.91 -12.24 21.34
#